data_AF-A0A3D4E6Y0-F1
#
_entry.id   AF-A0A3D4E6Y0-F1
#
_cell.length_a   1.000
_cell.length_b   1.000
_cell.length_c   1.000
_cell.angle_alpha   90.00
_cell.angle_beta   90.00
_cell.angle_gamma   90.00
#
_symmetry.space_group_name_H-M   'P 1'
#
loop_
_entity.id
_entity.type
_entity.pdbx_description
1 polymer ?
#
loop_
_entity_poly.entity_id
_entity_poly.type
_entity_poly.pdbx_seq_one_letter_code
_entity_poly.pdbx_strand_id
1 'polypeptide(L)'
;MAVSRLLARLGTSDPIEAFSDIKPLVESFDFNKFSRSTPKFDNDELLRLNSKILHETSFADIKGRLSDIGLSDADEGFWLTVRPNLTRLKDAAEWWRVANGPVEPVIEDPEFIEQALALLPAQPWDQSTWKSWVNNVKDKTGRKGKQLFMPLRLALTGMQHGPELDTLLLLIGPERTVNRLSTKKAA
;
A
#
# COMPACT_ATOMS: atom_id res chain seq x y z
N MET A 1 -18.04 -7.98 -6.01
CA MET A 1 -16.95 -8.78 -6.60
C MET A 1 -16.34 -9.79 -5.63
N ALA A 2 -15.65 -9.41 -4.55
CA ALA A 2 -15.15 -10.39 -3.57
C ALA A 2 -16.28 -11.21 -2.90
N VAL A 3 -17.34 -10.52 -2.43
CA VAL A 3 -18.50 -11.16 -1.79
C VAL A 3 -19.15 -12.21 -2.69
N SER A 4 -19.46 -11.86 -3.94
CA SER A 4 -20.09 -12.78 -4.91
C SER A 4 -19.26 -14.03 -5.17
N ARG A 5 -17.92 -13.92 -5.18
CA ARG A 5 -17.00 -15.04 -5.42
C ARG A 5 -16.92 -15.98 -4.24
N LEU A 6 -16.81 -15.43 -3.03
CA LEU A 6 -16.87 -16.23 -1.81
C LEU A 6 -18.20 -16.97 -1.73
N LEU A 7 -19.32 -16.27 -1.90
CA LEU A 7 -20.65 -16.86 -1.79
C LEU A 7 -20.93 -17.92 -2.87
N ALA A 8 -20.44 -17.74 -4.09
CA ALA A 8 -20.62 -18.71 -5.18
C ALA A 8 -19.83 -20.02 -4.98
N ARG A 9 -18.79 -20.02 -4.14
CA ARG A 9 -18.00 -21.22 -3.79
C ARG A 9 -18.30 -21.76 -2.39
N LEU A 10 -19.09 -21.04 -1.61
CA LEU A 10 -19.37 -21.37 -0.22
C LEU A 10 -20.10 -22.71 -0.11
N GLY A 11 -19.44 -23.71 0.48
CA GLY A 11 -19.98 -25.07 0.58
C GLY A 11 -19.51 -26.03 -0.52
N THR A 12 -18.59 -25.60 -1.38
CA THR A 12 -17.86 -26.42 -2.37
C THR A 12 -16.40 -26.60 -1.95
N SER A 13 -15.67 -27.53 -2.60
CA SER A 13 -14.22 -27.66 -2.47
C SER A 13 -13.43 -26.91 -3.55
N ASP A 14 -14.13 -26.19 -4.43
CA ASP A 14 -13.50 -25.45 -5.52
C ASP A 14 -12.72 -24.24 -4.96
N PRO A 15 -11.57 -23.87 -5.55
CA PRO A 15 -10.82 -22.71 -5.12
C PRO A 15 -11.60 -21.41 -5.36
N ILE A 16 -11.41 -20.46 -4.45
CA ILE A 16 -11.93 -19.11 -4.59
C ILE A 16 -10.95 -18.28 -5.42
N GLU A 17 -11.26 -18.09 -6.69
CA GLU A 17 -10.42 -17.37 -7.64
C GLU A 17 -10.77 -15.88 -7.72
N ALA A 18 -9.75 -15.05 -7.88
CA ALA A 18 -9.90 -13.60 -8.06
C ALA A 18 -10.14 -13.31 -9.54
N PHE A 19 -11.40 -13.36 -9.98
CA PHE A 19 -11.72 -12.88 -11.33
C PHE A 19 -11.83 -11.35 -11.37
N SER A 20 -11.73 -10.72 -12.53
CA SER A 20 -12.13 -9.33 -12.75
C SER A 20 -13.58 -9.24 -13.27
N ASP A 21 -14.05 -10.28 -13.96
CA ASP A 21 -15.41 -10.45 -14.50
C ASP A 21 -16.20 -11.49 -13.66
N ILE A 22 -17.52 -11.51 -13.81
CA ILE A 22 -18.44 -12.53 -13.28
C ILE A 22 -18.58 -13.73 -14.23
N LYS A 23 -18.32 -13.58 -15.53
CA LYS A 23 -18.49 -14.66 -16.53
C LYS A 23 -17.77 -15.97 -16.17
N PRO A 24 -16.48 -15.97 -15.77
CA PRO A 24 -15.81 -17.22 -15.40
C PRO A 24 -16.46 -17.90 -14.19
N LEU A 25 -17.04 -17.12 -13.29
CA LEU A 25 -17.75 -17.64 -12.13
C LEU A 25 -19.05 -18.34 -12.54
N VAL A 26 -19.77 -17.78 -13.52
CA VAL A 26 -21.00 -18.39 -14.07
C VAL A 26 -20.67 -19.69 -14.81
N GLU A 27 -19.64 -19.68 -15.66
CA GLU A 27 -19.24 -20.84 -16.47
C GLU A 27 -18.76 -22.03 -15.63
N SER A 28 -18.15 -21.76 -14.47
CA SER A 28 -17.60 -22.77 -13.58
C SER A 28 -18.50 -23.13 -12.39
N PHE A 29 -19.73 -22.58 -12.35
CA PHE A 29 -20.70 -22.87 -11.29
C PHE A 29 -21.40 -24.21 -11.56
N ASP A 30 -21.39 -25.10 -10.58
CA ASP A 30 -22.01 -26.43 -10.68
C ASP A 30 -22.66 -26.83 -9.35
N PHE A 31 -23.98 -27.05 -9.37
CA PHE A 31 -24.74 -27.50 -8.20
C PHE A 31 -24.27 -28.85 -7.65
N ASN A 32 -23.68 -29.72 -8.48
CA ASN A 32 -23.22 -31.04 -8.06
C ASN A 32 -22.00 -30.99 -7.13
N LYS A 33 -21.29 -29.86 -7.07
CA LYS A 33 -20.09 -29.69 -6.23
C LYS A 33 -20.40 -29.24 -4.80
N PHE A 34 -21.65 -28.91 -4.51
CA PHE A 34 -22.05 -28.46 -3.19
C PHE A 34 -22.19 -29.64 -2.23
N SER A 35 -21.48 -29.55 -1.10
CA SER A 35 -21.60 -30.55 -0.04
C SER A 35 -22.93 -30.41 0.71
N ARG A 36 -23.33 -31.48 1.40
CA ARG A 36 -24.48 -31.46 2.32
C ARG A 36 -24.17 -30.84 3.69
N SER A 37 -22.91 -30.49 3.94
CA SER A 37 -22.48 -29.90 5.22
C SER A 37 -22.89 -28.44 5.31
N THR A 38 -23.13 -27.93 6.53
CA THR A 38 -23.47 -26.52 6.72
C THR A 38 -22.29 -25.64 6.29
N PRO A 39 -22.46 -24.77 5.29
CA PRO A 39 -21.38 -23.91 4.85
C PRO A 39 -21.00 -22.94 5.97
N LYS A 40 -19.69 -22.74 6.18
CA LYS A 40 -19.16 -21.82 7.18
C LYS A 40 -18.59 -20.60 6.48
N PHE A 41 -19.15 -19.44 6.79
CA PHE A 41 -18.60 -18.18 6.33
C PHE A 41 -17.35 -17.83 7.13
N ASP A 42 -16.23 -17.61 6.45
CA ASP A 42 -14.98 -17.10 7.03
C ASP A 42 -14.76 -15.65 6.57
N ASN A 43 -14.80 -14.72 7.52
CA ASN A 43 -14.56 -13.31 7.24
C ASN A 43 -13.09 -13.04 6.87
N ASP A 44 -12.13 -13.79 7.43
CA ASP A 44 -10.73 -13.61 7.10
C ASP A 44 -10.44 -14.10 5.68
N GLU A 45 -11.15 -15.15 5.23
CA GLU A 45 -11.11 -15.59 3.83
C GLU A 45 -11.65 -14.52 2.88
N LEU A 46 -12.77 -13.87 3.24
CA LEU A 46 -13.30 -12.74 2.47
C LEU A 46 -12.27 -11.62 2.34
N LEU A 47 -11.60 -11.26 3.43
CA LEU A 47 -10.59 -10.20 3.44
C LEU A 47 -9.37 -10.59 2.60
N ARG A 48 -8.85 -11.82 2.73
CA ARG A 48 -7.74 -12.32 1.90
C ARG A 48 -8.07 -12.27 0.41
N LEU A 49 -9.29 -12.70 0.03
CA LEU A 49 -9.75 -12.62 -1.35
C LEU A 49 -9.87 -11.17 -1.83
N ASN A 50 -10.41 -10.29 -0.99
CA ASN A 50 -10.56 -8.89 -1.34
C ASN A 50 -9.21 -8.20 -1.55
N SER A 51 -8.21 -8.46 -0.70
CA SER A 51 -6.83 -8.00 -0.93
C SER A 51 -6.32 -8.47 -2.28
N LYS A 52 -6.38 -9.78 -2.57
CA LYS A 52 -5.90 -10.33 -3.86
C LYS A 52 -6.54 -9.65 -5.07
N ILE A 53 -7.86 -9.46 -5.04
CA ILE A 53 -8.59 -8.75 -6.11
C ILE A 53 -8.06 -7.32 -6.25
N LEU A 54 -7.91 -6.56 -5.15
CA LEU A 54 -7.41 -5.19 -5.21
C LEU A 54 -5.99 -5.12 -5.77
N HIS A 55 -5.12 -6.04 -5.38
CA HIS A 55 -3.72 -6.08 -5.82
C HIS A 55 -3.59 -6.29 -7.34
N GLU A 56 -4.52 -7.04 -7.93
CA GLU A 56 -4.54 -7.36 -9.36
C GLU A 56 -5.37 -6.37 -10.20
N THR A 57 -6.24 -5.55 -9.57
CA THR A 57 -7.15 -4.63 -10.28
C THR A 57 -6.37 -3.49 -10.94
N SER A 58 -6.66 -3.20 -12.21
CA SER A 58 -6.07 -2.10 -12.97
C SER A 58 -6.56 -0.73 -12.46
N PHE A 59 -5.80 0.33 -12.72
CA PHE A 59 -6.26 1.68 -12.39
C PHE A 59 -7.54 2.05 -13.16
N ALA A 60 -7.63 1.66 -14.44
CA ALA A 60 -8.78 1.93 -15.28
C ALA A 60 -10.10 1.37 -14.70
N ASP A 61 -10.05 0.19 -14.08
CA ASP A 61 -11.21 -0.47 -13.48
C ASP A 61 -11.60 0.08 -12.11
N ILE A 62 -10.66 0.67 -11.37
CA ILE A 62 -10.89 1.14 -9.99
C ILE A 62 -11.16 2.64 -9.89
N LYS A 63 -10.74 3.45 -10.86
CA LYS A 63 -10.78 4.92 -10.80
C LYS A 63 -12.14 5.51 -10.39
N GLY A 64 -13.24 4.93 -10.86
CA GLY A 64 -14.58 5.36 -10.48
C GLY A 64 -14.85 5.15 -9.00
N ARG A 65 -14.48 3.98 -8.47
CA ARG A 65 -14.64 3.64 -7.06
C ARG A 65 -13.69 4.42 -6.15
N LEU A 66 -12.52 4.82 -6.64
CA LEU A 66 -11.63 5.76 -5.93
C LEU A 66 -12.29 7.14 -5.83
N SER A 67 -12.90 7.62 -6.92
CA SER A 67 -13.64 8.88 -6.93
C SER A 67 -14.81 8.86 -5.93
N ASP A 68 -15.54 7.76 -5.85
CA ASP A 68 -16.67 7.58 -4.92
C ASP A 68 -16.27 7.71 -3.43
N ILE A 69 -15.00 7.42 -3.10
CA ILE A 69 -14.46 7.55 -1.73
C ILE A 69 -13.68 8.85 -1.52
N GLY A 70 -13.81 9.83 -2.44
CA GLY A 70 -13.18 11.14 -2.35
C GLY A 70 -11.73 11.19 -2.83
N LEU A 71 -11.29 10.20 -3.60
CA LEU A 71 -9.95 10.13 -4.20
C LEU A 71 -10.00 10.37 -5.72
N SER A 72 -10.65 11.45 -6.14
CA SER A 72 -10.78 11.81 -7.57
C SER A 72 -9.44 12.17 -8.23
N ASP A 73 -8.50 12.70 -7.45
CA ASP A 73 -7.19 13.14 -7.94
C ASP A 73 -6.14 12.02 -7.90
N ALA A 74 -6.53 10.82 -7.46
CA ALA A 74 -5.64 9.67 -7.45
C ALA A 74 -5.35 9.20 -8.88
N ASP A 75 -4.06 9.11 -9.23
CA ASP A 75 -3.61 8.62 -10.51
C ASP A 75 -3.17 7.15 -10.47
N GLU A 76 -2.72 6.64 -11.62
CA GLU A 76 -2.23 5.27 -11.73
C GLU A 76 -0.98 5.04 -10.88
N GLY A 77 -0.09 6.04 -10.76
CA GLY A 77 1.11 5.96 -9.93
C GLY A 77 0.77 5.74 -8.46
N PHE A 78 -0.18 6.51 -7.93
CA PHE A 78 -0.72 6.32 -6.59
C PHE A 78 -1.31 4.93 -6.42
N TRP A 79 -2.21 4.52 -7.32
CA TRP A 79 -2.91 3.24 -7.20
C TRP A 79 -1.93 2.06 -7.20
N LEU A 80 -0.99 2.02 -8.14
CA LEU A 80 0.00 0.94 -8.24
C LEU A 80 0.92 0.87 -7.02
N THR A 81 1.23 2.02 -6.41
CA THR A 81 2.03 2.09 -5.18
C THR A 81 1.28 1.50 -3.98
N VAL A 82 0.01 1.84 -3.81
CA VAL A 82 -0.72 1.50 -2.58
C VAL A 82 -1.43 0.15 -2.66
N ARG A 83 -1.90 -0.26 -3.85
CA ARG A 83 -2.73 -1.46 -4.02
C ARG A 83 -2.15 -2.74 -3.41
N PRO A 84 -0.83 -3.02 -3.40
CA PRO A 84 -0.30 -4.26 -2.83
C PRO A 84 -0.43 -4.36 -1.30
N ASN A 85 -0.83 -3.27 -0.64
CA ASN A 85 -0.96 -3.17 0.82
C ASN A 85 -2.43 -2.99 1.27
N LEU A 86 -3.39 -3.05 0.35
CA LEU A 86 -4.79 -2.79 0.68
C LEU A 86 -5.52 -4.08 1.07
N THR A 87 -6.25 -4.04 2.18
CA THR A 87 -7.22 -5.08 2.49
C THR A 87 -8.62 -4.68 2.06
N ARG A 88 -8.96 -3.40 2.16
CA ARG A 88 -10.21 -2.81 1.69
C ARG A 88 -9.89 -1.58 0.85
N LEU A 89 -10.78 -1.24 -0.08
CA LEU A 89 -10.58 -0.06 -0.93
C LEU A 89 -10.47 1.24 -0.12
N LYS A 90 -11.24 1.35 0.98
CA LYS A 90 -11.19 2.52 1.87
C LYS A 90 -9.83 2.72 2.53
N ASP A 91 -8.99 1.69 2.64
CA ASP A 91 -7.65 1.79 3.21
C ASP A 91 -6.74 2.65 2.31
N ALA A 92 -7.11 2.84 1.03
CA ALA A 92 -6.42 3.77 0.12
C ALA A 92 -6.52 5.23 0.61
N ALA A 93 -7.59 5.61 1.32
CA ALA A 93 -7.73 6.97 1.84
C ALA A 93 -6.66 7.31 2.89
N GLU A 94 -6.24 6.32 3.68
CA GLU A 94 -5.14 6.48 4.63
C GLU A 94 -3.82 6.73 3.90
N TRP A 95 -3.52 5.94 2.86
CA TRP A 95 -2.32 6.14 2.06
C TRP A 95 -2.34 7.43 1.25
N TRP A 96 -3.52 7.88 0.81
CA TRP A 96 -3.69 9.19 0.19
C TRP A 96 -3.30 10.31 1.14
N ARG A 97 -3.75 10.23 2.40
CA ARG A 97 -3.35 11.17 3.46
C ARG A 97 -1.85 11.09 3.72
N VAL A 98 -1.25 9.90 3.74
CA VAL A 98 0.20 9.74 3.91
C VAL A 98 0.98 10.32 2.73
N ALA A 99 0.51 10.21 1.50
CA ALA A 99 1.18 10.79 0.34
C ALA A 99 1.03 12.32 0.30
N ASN A 100 -0.19 12.83 0.43
CA ASN A 100 -0.51 14.22 0.11
C ASN A 100 -0.71 15.13 1.33
N GLY A 101 -1.07 14.56 2.47
CA GLY A 101 -1.46 15.28 3.68
C GLY A 101 -0.35 15.40 4.72
N PRO A 102 -0.67 16.04 5.86
CA PRO A 102 0.18 16.04 7.03
C PRO A 102 0.22 14.62 7.63
N VAL A 103 1.42 14.21 8.02
CA VAL A 103 1.65 13.04 8.85
C VAL A 103 2.32 13.50 10.13
N GLU A 104 2.23 12.69 11.17
CA GLU A 104 2.99 12.88 12.39
C GLU A 104 4.23 11.97 12.32
N PRO A 105 5.42 12.52 12.03
CA PRO A 105 6.65 11.73 11.97
C PRO A 105 6.95 11.10 13.33
N VAL A 106 7.42 9.85 13.30
CA VAL A 106 7.98 9.19 14.48
C VAL A 106 9.50 9.16 14.32
N ILE A 107 10.21 9.93 15.15
CA ILE A 107 11.68 10.03 15.10
C ILE A 107 12.24 9.42 16.38
N GLU A 108 12.68 8.17 16.27
CA GLU A 108 13.34 7.46 17.38
C GLU A 108 14.84 7.79 17.47
N ASP A 109 15.43 8.23 16.36
CA ASP A 109 16.86 8.52 16.23
C ASP A 109 17.07 9.83 15.47
N PRO A 110 17.05 10.98 16.17
CA PRO A 110 17.17 12.29 15.54
C PRO A 110 18.47 12.49 14.77
N GLU A 111 19.60 11.95 15.26
CA GLU A 111 20.90 12.09 14.62
C GLU A 111 20.92 11.37 13.26
N PHE A 112 20.39 10.15 13.21
CA PHE A 112 20.25 9.41 11.96
C PHE A 112 19.35 10.12 10.95
N ILE A 113 18.21 10.67 11.40
CA ILE A 113 17.29 11.38 10.52
C ILE A 113 17.90 12.69 10.00
N GLU A 114 18.67 13.41 10.83
CA GLU A 114 19.41 14.60 10.40
C GLU A 114 20.46 14.26 9.33
N GLN A 115 21.21 13.16 9.52
CA GLN A 115 22.15 12.67 8.49
C GLN A 115 21.42 12.27 7.20
N ALA A 116 20.26 11.62 7.30
CA ALA A 116 19.47 11.24 6.14
C ALA A 116 18.91 12.45 5.40
N LEU A 117 18.41 13.46 6.13
CA LEU A 117 17.94 14.73 5.57
C LEU A 117 19.06 15.47 4.82
N ALA A 118 20.26 15.53 5.40
CA ALA A 118 21.41 16.20 4.78
C ALA A 118 21.90 15.52 3.48
N LEU A 119 21.53 14.26 3.27
CA LEU A 119 21.91 13.47 2.08
C LEU A 119 20.82 13.40 1.02
N LEU A 120 19.67 14.06 1.21
CA LEU A 120 18.63 14.11 0.19
C LEU A 120 19.17 14.72 -1.11
N PRO A 121 18.90 14.10 -2.27
CA PRO A 121 19.33 14.63 -3.55
C PRO A 121 18.54 15.89 -3.93
N ALA A 122 19.18 16.75 -4.73
CA ALA A 122 18.53 17.88 -5.35
C ALA A 122 17.40 17.44 -6.29
N GLN A 123 16.43 18.32 -6.49
CA GLN A 123 15.36 18.12 -7.48
C GLN A 123 15.91 18.26 -8.92
N PRO A 124 15.27 17.65 -9.94
CA PRO A 124 14.04 16.85 -9.89
C PRO A 124 14.24 15.43 -9.35
N TRP A 125 13.17 14.85 -8.80
CA TRP A 125 13.16 13.45 -8.34
C TRP A 125 12.55 12.52 -9.38
N ASP A 126 13.07 11.30 -9.42
CA ASP A 126 12.71 10.22 -10.33
C ASP A 126 12.85 8.84 -9.66
N GLN A 127 12.62 7.77 -10.41
CA GLN A 127 12.70 6.38 -9.91
C GLN A 127 14.10 5.98 -9.38
N SER A 128 15.16 6.72 -9.74
CA SER A 128 16.52 6.45 -9.24
C SER A 128 16.80 7.15 -7.89
N THR A 129 16.00 8.14 -7.52
CA THR A 129 16.20 9.03 -6.37
C THR A 129 16.28 8.25 -5.06
N TRP A 130 15.32 7.36 -4.80
CA TRP A 130 15.33 6.54 -3.58
C TRP A 130 16.60 5.71 -3.46
N LYS A 131 16.97 5.00 -4.52
CA LYS A 131 18.16 4.14 -4.54
C LYS A 131 19.43 4.93 -4.30
N SER A 132 19.58 6.08 -4.97
CA SER A 132 20.73 6.98 -4.80
C SER A 132 20.82 7.49 -3.36
N TRP A 133 19.72 8.02 -2.83
CA TRP A 133 19.65 8.55 -1.48
C TRP A 133 19.97 7.50 -0.42
N VAL A 134 19.29 6.35 -0.46
CA VAL A 134 19.48 5.28 0.52
C VAL A 134 20.91 4.73 0.49
N ASN A 135 21.54 4.63 -0.68
CA ASN A 135 22.94 4.21 -0.77
C ASN A 135 23.86 5.23 -0.09
N ASN A 136 23.68 6.53 -0.33
CA ASN A 136 24.46 7.57 0.34
C ASN A 136 24.27 7.53 1.86
N VAL A 137 23.03 7.36 2.33
CA VAL A 137 22.71 7.23 3.77
C VAL A 137 23.37 6.00 4.36
N LYS A 138 23.31 4.86 3.67
CA LYS A 138 23.95 3.60 4.07
C LYS A 138 25.47 3.75 4.15
N ASP A 139 26.09 4.39 3.18
CA ASP A 139 27.55 4.55 3.13
C ASP A 139 28.03 5.52 4.21
N LYS A 140 27.25 6.57 4.51
CA LYS A 140 27.56 7.52 5.58
C LYS A 140 27.38 6.94 6.98
N THR A 141 26.31 6.18 7.20
CA THR A 141 25.89 5.72 8.54
C THR A 141 26.34 4.29 8.87
N GLY A 142 26.71 3.51 7.85
CA GLY A 142 26.96 2.06 7.95
C GLY A 142 25.72 1.20 8.16
N ARG A 143 24.52 1.79 8.29
CA ARG A 143 23.28 1.07 8.62
C ARG A 143 22.73 0.28 7.44
N LYS A 144 22.13 -0.89 7.73
CA LYS A 144 21.56 -1.79 6.72
C LYS A 144 20.26 -2.42 7.21
N GLY A 145 19.47 -2.94 6.27
CA GLY A 145 18.24 -3.69 6.57
C GLY A 145 17.27 -2.87 7.44
N LYS A 146 16.72 -3.49 8.48
CA LYS A 146 15.72 -2.86 9.35
C LYS A 146 16.24 -1.57 10.03
N GLN A 147 17.51 -1.51 10.40
CA GLN A 147 18.11 -0.34 11.06
C GLN A 147 18.24 0.87 10.12
N LEU A 148 18.22 0.65 8.81
CA LEU A 148 18.21 1.71 7.80
C LEU A 148 16.79 2.11 7.42
N PHE A 149 15.95 1.11 7.09
CA PHE A 149 14.64 1.37 6.48
C PHE A 149 13.54 1.69 7.49
N MET A 150 13.57 1.09 8.69
CA MET A 150 12.49 1.31 9.67
C MET A 150 12.47 2.75 10.20
N PRO A 151 13.59 3.36 10.61
CA PRO A 151 13.56 4.75 11.07
C PRO A 151 13.17 5.72 9.95
N LEU A 152 13.61 5.48 8.71
CA LEU A 152 13.16 6.27 7.55
C LEU A 152 11.66 6.14 7.32
N ARG A 153 11.10 4.93 7.40
CA ARG A 153 9.65 4.73 7.25
C ARG A 153 8.88 5.50 8.32
N LEU A 154 9.28 5.37 9.57
CA LEU A 154 8.65 6.04 10.70
C LEU A 154 8.71 7.57 10.55
N ALA A 155 9.84 8.11 10.13
CA ALA A 155 9.99 9.54 9.90
C ALA A 155 9.18 10.03 8.68
N LEU A 156 9.10 9.25 7.60
CA LEU A 156 8.39 9.63 6.37
C LEU A 156 6.88 9.42 6.44
N THR A 157 6.40 8.47 7.24
CA THR A 157 5.00 8.02 7.20
C THR A 157 4.31 7.97 8.55
N GLY A 158 5.07 7.93 9.66
CA GLY A 158 4.53 7.67 11.00
C GLY A 158 4.06 6.22 11.22
N MET A 159 4.30 5.32 10.27
CA MET A 159 3.78 3.94 10.29
C MET A 159 4.92 2.91 10.28
N GLN A 160 4.68 1.73 10.88
CA GLN A 160 5.67 0.63 10.89
C GLN A 160 5.60 -0.28 9.66
N HIS A 161 4.51 -0.18 8.89
CA HIS A 161 4.24 -0.99 7.70
C HIS A 161 3.70 -0.09 6.59
N GLY A 162 3.52 -0.64 5.39
CA GLY A 162 2.92 0.06 4.26
C GLY A 162 3.62 -0.19 2.92
N PRO A 163 3.24 0.59 1.90
CA PRO A 163 3.83 0.58 0.56
C PRO A 163 5.34 0.67 0.56
N GLU A 164 5.92 0.22 -0.54
CA GLU A 164 7.34 0.35 -0.79
C GLU A 164 7.76 1.82 -0.72
N LEU A 165 8.85 2.08 0.02
CA LEU A 165 9.25 3.45 0.30
C LEU A 165 9.78 4.18 -0.94
N ASP A 166 10.26 3.45 -1.94
CA ASP A 166 10.79 4.02 -3.17
C ASP A 166 9.74 4.78 -3.98
N THR A 167 8.59 4.14 -4.19
CA THR A 167 7.42 4.65 -4.88
C THR A 167 6.67 5.64 -4.00
N LEU A 168 6.55 5.34 -2.70
CA LEU A 168 5.91 6.26 -1.76
C LEU A 168 6.68 7.58 -1.62
N LEU A 169 8.02 7.57 -1.65
CA LEU A 169 8.84 8.79 -1.61
C LEU A 169 8.48 9.72 -2.78
N LEU A 170 8.29 9.18 -3.98
CA LEU A 170 7.92 9.96 -5.17
C LEU A 170 6.52 10.56 -5.05
N LEU A 171 5.57 9.84 -4.45
CA LEU A 171 4.22 10.36 -4.19
C LEU A 171 4.21 11.46 -3.12
N ILE A 172 5.04 11.32 -2.09
CA ILE A 172 5.19 12.33 -1.03
C ILE A 172 5.80 13.60 -1.61
N GLY A 173 6.84 13.44 -2.42
CA GLY A 173 7.57 14.51 -3.08
C GLY A 173 8.60 15.21 -2.18
N PRO A 174 9.42 16.11 -2.76
CA PRO A 174 10.58 16.69 -2.08
C PRO A 174 10.23 17.54 -0.86
N GLU A 175 9.31 18.48 -1.02
CA GLU A 175 8.97 19.45 0.03
C GLU A 175 8.39 18.76 1.27
N ARG A 176 7.43 17.85 1.08
CA ARG A 176 6.84 17.09 2.20
C ARG A 176 7.86 16.18 2.86
N THR A 177 8.75 15.55 2.09
CA THR A 177 9.83 14.73 2.65
C THR A 177 10.73 15.56 3.55
N VAL A 178 11.21 16.72 3.08
CA VAL A 178 12.05 17.63 3.88
C VAL A 178 11.31 18.08 5.13
N ASN A 179 10.03 18.46 5.03
CA ASN A 179 9.24 18.88 6.18
C ASN A 179 9.10 17.75 7.23
N ARG A 180 8.88 16.51 6.79
CA ARG A 180 8.73 15.35 7.68
C ARG A 180 10.03 14.98 8.39
N LEU A 181 11.16 14.99 7.66
CA LEU A 181 12.47 14.69 8.24
C LEU A 181 13.03 15.84 9.09
N SER A 182 12.64 17.09 8.82
CA SER A 182 13.08 18.26 9.59
C SER A 182 12.24 18.51 10.85
N THR A 183 11.12 17.80 11.03
CA THR A 183 10.25 17.95 12.20
C THR A 183 11.00 17.48 13.46
N LYS A 184 11.62 18.41 14.18
CA LYS A 184 12.20 18.14 15.50
C LYS A 184 11.08 17.98 16.50
N LYS A 185 10.63 16.76 16.78
CA LYS A 185 10.01 16.52 18.09
C LYS A 185 11.12 16.44 19.12
N ALA A 186 11.20 17.48 19.95
CA ALA A 186 11.79 17.38 21.27
C ALA A 186 11.04 16.28 22.03
N ALA A 187 11.80 15.47 22.77
CA ALA A 187 11.32 14.43 23.67
C ALA A 187 10.26 14.95 24.66
#